data_AF-A0A928T0E0-F1
#
_entry.id   AF-A0A928T0E0-F1
#
_cell.length_a   1.000
_cell.length_b   1.000
_cell.length_c   1.000
_cell.angle_alpha   90.00
_cell.angle_beta   90.00
_cell.angle_gamma   90.00
#
_symmetry.space_group_name_H-M   'P 1'
#
loop_
_entity.id
_entity.type
_entity.pdbx_description
1 polymer ?
#
loop_
_entity_poly.entity_id
_entity_poly.type
_entity_poly.pdbx_seq_one_letter_code
_entity_poly.pdbx_strand_id
1 'polypeptide(L)'
;MAVVVVALLACKKKEESSTSGSTSSAASGDSIGVPECDEYLTKYEACLKEKVPAVARPALEDAMKKTRETYKNLAANPTTKAGLPASCKQALDATKTAMSSYGCTW
;
A
#
# COMPACT_ATOMS: atom_id res chain seq x y z
N MET A 1 -42.68 6.96 -15.14
CA MET A 1 -43.54 5.76 -14.97
C MET A 1 -42.59 4.57 -14.90
N ALA A 2 -42.41 3.76 -13.84
CA ALA A 2 -43.10 3.46 -12.56
C ALA A 2 -42.11 3.64 -11.38
N VAL A 3 -42.41 4.19 -10.18
CA VAL A 3 -43.37 3.86 -9.10
C VAL A 3 -42.93 2.66 -8.23
N VAL A 4 -42.30 3.00 -7.07
CA VAL A 4 -42.60 2.56 -5.68
C VAL A 4 -41.96 1.27 -5.09
N VAL A 5 -41.06 1.53 -4.12
CA VAL A 5 -40.98 1.05 -2.72
C VAL A 5 -41.09 -0.46 -2.40
N VAL A 6 -40.00 -1.01 -1.85
CA VAL A 6 -40.07 -1.87 -0.65
C VAL A 6 -39.04 -1.37 0.36
N ALA A 7 -39.53 -0.60 1.32
CA ALA A 7 -38.85 -0.40 2.59
C ALA A 7 -39.28 -1.53 3.52
N LEU A 8 -38.34 -2.31 4.06
CA LEU A 8 -38.53 -3.01 5.34
C LEU A 8 -37.20 -3.09 6.09
N LEU A 9 -37.20 -2.43 7.24
CA LEU A 9 -36.26 -2.60 8.32
C LEU A 9 -36.27 -4.05 8.85
N ALA A 10 -35.10 -4.61 9.12
CA ALA A 10 -34.93 -5.65 10.14
C ALA A 10 -33.51 -5.58 10.74
N CYS A 11 -33.49 -5.31 12.04
CA CYS A 11 -32.35 -5.13 12.94
C CYS A 11 -31.40 -6.33 13.08
N LYS A 12 -30.12 -6.04 13.43
CA LYS A 12 -29.38 -6.54 14.62
C LYS A 12 -28.01 -5.84 14.73
N LYS A 13 -27.89 -4.64 15.35
CA LYS A 13 -27.60 -4.38 16.77
C LYS A 13 -26.41 -5.19 17.35
N LYS A 14 -25.36 -4.41 17.67
CA LYS A 14 -24.36 -4.55 18.77
C LYS A 14 -23.28 -5.64 18.74
N GLU A 15 -22.06 -5.13 18.89
CA GLU A 15 -21.04 -5.44 19.91
C GLU A 15 -19.79 -6.24 19.51
N GLU A 16 -18.72 -5.76 20.15
CA GLU A 16 -17.31 -5.98 19.97
C GLU A 16 -16.84 -7.44 20.00
N SER A 17 -15.60 -7.57 19.52
CA SER A 17 -14.56 -8.43 20.07
C SER A 17 -14.43 -9.81 19.46
N SER A 18 -13.28 -10.05 18.82
CA SER A 18 -12.30 -10.92 19.47
C SER A 18 -10.93 -10.75 18.84
N THR A 19 -9.98 -10.52 19.74
CA THR A 19 -8.54 -10.55 19.53
C THR A 19 -8.08 -11.77 18.75
N SER A 20 -7.12 -11.57 17.85
CA SER A 20 -6.05 -12.54 17.70
C SER A 20 -4.79 -11.78 17.37
N GLY A 21 -3.99 -11.54 18.41
CA GLY A 21 -2.60 -11.19 18.25
C GLY A 21 -1.94 -12.29 17.44
N SER A 22 -1.40 -11.92 16.29
CA SER A 22 -0.25 -12.60 15.74
C SER A 22 0.90 -11.63 15.87
N THR A 23 1.79 -11.94 16.81
CA THR A 23 3.19 -11.54 16.80
C THR A 23 3.78 -11.89 15.44
N SER A 24 3.57 -11.03 14.45
CA SER A 24 4.34 -11.10 13.22
C SER A 24 5.71 -10.57 13.57
N SER A 25 6.63 -11.53 13.72
CA SER A 25 8.07 -11.32 13.82
C SER A 25 8.46 -10.07 13.06
N ALA A 26 9.02 -9.10 13.80
CA ALA A 26 9.49 -7.84 13.27
C ALA A 26 10.42 -8.14 12.09
N ALA A 27 9.88 -8.02 10.87
CA ALA A 27 10.67 -7.88 9.67
C ALA A 27 11.52 -6.63 9.91
N SER A 28 12.76 -6.91 10.28
CA SER A 28 13.72 -5.93 10.74
C SER A 28 13.93 -4.91 9.63
N GLY A 29 13.74 -3.63 9.98
CA GLY A 29 14.16 -2.44 9.22
C GLY A 29 13.64 -2.35 7.80
N ASP A 30 12.57 -1.57 7.60
CA ASP A 30 12.06 -1.11 6.30
C ASP A 30 11.62 -2.13 5.23
N SER A 31 12.19 -3.33 5.18
CA SER A 31 11.84 -4.33 4.16
C SER A 31 10.48 -4.99 4.39
N ILE A 32 9.75 -5.19 3.30
CA ILE A 32 8.47 -5.90 3.25
C ILE A 32 8.71 -7.42 3.22
N GLY A 33 9.91 -7.85 2.81
CA GLY A 33 10.24 -9.26 2.66
C GLY A 33 9.62 -9.86 1.40
N VAL A 34 9.40 -9.00 0.39
CA VAL A 34 9.01 -9.34 -0.98
C VAL A 34 9.96 -8.59 -1.91
N PRO A 35 10.89 -9.27 -2.60
CA PRO A 35 11.97 -8.63 -3.35
C PRO A 35 11.48 -7.57 -4.33
N GLU A 36 10.42 -7.85 -5.10
CA GLU A 36 9.87 -6.90 -6.07
C GLU A 36 9.27 -5.65 -5.41
N CYS A 37 8.67 -5.79 -4.22
CA CYS A 37 8.17 -4.64 -3.48
C CYS A 37 9.31 -3.82 -2.91
N ASP A 38 10.31 -4.47 -2.32
CA ASP A 38 11.48 -3.81 -1.75
C ASP A 38 12.26 -3.04 -2.83
N GLU A 39 12.44 -3.63 -4.01
CA GLU A 39 13.09 -2.98 -5.16
C GLU A 39 12.31 -1.75 -5.66
N TYR A 40 10.99 -1.87 -5.83
CA TYR A 40 10.11 -0.74 -6.16
C TYR A 40 10.28 0.40 -5.16
N LEU A 41 10.23 0.06 -3.87
CA LEU A 41 10.32 1.04 -2.80
C LEU A 41 11.67 1.77 -2.82
N THR A 42 12.77 1.04 -3.00
CA THR A 42 14.11 1.62 -3.10
C THR A 42 14.26 2.53 -4.32
N LYS A 43 13.80 2.11 -5.51
CA LYS A 43 13.85 2.93 -6.73
C LYS A 43 13.04 4.21 -6.59
N TYR A 44 11.86 4.10 -6.02
CA TYR A 44 11.00 5.26 -5.84
C TYR A 44 11.63 6.25 -4.86
N GLU A 45 12.13 5.80 -3.71
CA GLU A 45 12.77 6.66 -2.71
C GLU A 45 14.05 7.32 -3.24
N ALA A 46 14.88 6.60 -3.99
CA ALA A 46 16.05 7.16 -4.66
C ALA A 46 15.62 8.28 -5.62
N CYS A 47 14.59 8.05 -6.44
CA CYS A 47 14.13 9.07 -7.35
C CYS A 47 13.55 10.30 -6.64
N LEU A 48 12.79 10.08 -5.56
CA LEU A 48 12.28 11.19 -4.76
C LEU A 48 13.44 12.09 -4.29
N LYS A 49 14.53 11.50 -3.79
CA LYS A 49 15.69 12.25 -3.29
C LYS A 49 16.47 12.98 -4.39
N GLU A 50 16.61 12.36 -5.57
CA GLU A 50 17.45 12.90 -6.65
C GLU A 50 16.71 13.82 -7.63
N LYS A 51 15.43 13.57 -7.90
CA LYS A 51 14.67 14.22 -8.98
C LYS A 51 13.53 15.10 -8.49
N VAL A 52 12.91 14.76 -7.36
CA VAL A 52 11.74 15.50 -6.88
C VAL A 52 12.17 16.73 -6.06
N PRO A 53 11.61 17.92 -6.33
CA PRO A 53 11.89 19.13 -5.55
C PRO A 53 11.54 18.98 -4.06
N ALA A 54 12.31 19.65 -3.19
CA ALA A 54 12.12 19.64 -1.73
C ALA A 54 10.72 19.98 -1.24
N VAL A 55 9.97 20.79 -2.00
CA VAL A 55 8.59 21.17 -1.66
C VAL A 55 7.59 20.00 -1.83
N ALA A 56 7.85 19.10 -2.78
CA ALA A 56 6.95 17.98 -3.11
C ALA A 56 7.37 16.66 -2.46
N ARG A 57 8.66 16.49 -2.11
CA ARG A 57 9.20 15.28 -1.46
C ARG A 57 8.41 14.83 -0.21
N PRO A 58 8.10 15.69 0.77
CA PRO A 58 7.49 15.26 2.02
C PRO A 58 6.14 14.56 1.80
N ALA A 59 5.29 15.12 0.94
CA ALA A 59 3.99 14.54 0.63
C ALA A 59 4.10 13.16 -0.06
N LEU A 60 5.10 12.97 -0.91
CA LEU A 60 5.35 11.69 -1.57
C LEU A 60 5.97 10.68 -0.61
N GLU A 61 6.89 11.11 0.26
CA GLU A 61 7.51 10.28 1.31
C GLU A 61 6.45 9.78 2.31
N ASP A 62 5.51 10.63 2.73
CA ASP A 62 4.38 10.24 3.59
C ASP A 62 3.48 9.19 2.91
N ALA A 63 3.14 9.41 1.64
CA ALA A 63 2.37 8.42 0.86
C ALA A 63 3.13 7.08 0.77
N MET A 64 4.43 7.15 0.56
CA MET A 64 5.32 6.00 0.47
C MET A 64 5.39 5.21 1.77
N LYS A 65 5.52 5.90 2.91
CA LYS A 65 5.49 5.29 4.25
C LYS A 65 4.18 4.53 4.47
N LYS A 66 3.03 5.12 4.10
CA LYS A 66 1.73 4.46 4.20
C LYS A 66 1.63 3.21 3.31
N THR A 67 2.17 3.27 2.09
CA THR A 67 2.25 2.10 1.20
C THR A 67 3.11 1.00 1.81
N ARG A 68 4.28 1.35 2.37
CA ARG A 68 5.18 0.40 3.06
C ARG A 68 4.50 -0.27 4.25
N GLU A 69 3.78 0.48 5.08
CA GLU A 69 3.00 -0.06 6.19
C GLU A 69 1.90 -1.02 5.71
N THR A 70 1.18 -0.65 4.66
CA THR A 70 0.16 -1.50 4.04
C THR A 70 0.76 -2.80 3.52
N TYR A 71 1.85 -2.73 2.77
CA TYR A 71 2.52 -3.91 2.23
C TYR A 71 3.15 -4.78 3.32
N LYS A 72 3.70 -4.19 4.39
CA LYS A 72 4.16 -4.96 5.57
C LYS A 72 3.01 -5.72 6.23
N ASN A 73 1.83 -5.09 6.37
CA ASN A 73 0.65 -5.76 6.91
C ASN A 73 0.16 -6.92 6.00
N LEU A 74 0.16 -6.71 4.69
CA LEU A 74 -0.20 -7.76 3.73
C LEU A 74 0.87 -8.88 3.66
N ALA A 75 2.15 -8.55 3.83
CA ALA A 75 3.23 -9.52 3.87
C ALA A 75 3.25 -10.34 5.16
N ALA A 76 2.71 -9.81 6.26
CA ALA A 76 2.54 -10.53 7.52
C ALA A 76 1.57 -11.72 7.40
N ASN A 77 0.71 -11.73 6.37
CA ASN A 77 -0.27 -12.77 6.10
C ASN A 77 0.14 -13.56 4.83
N PRO A 78 0.47 -14.86 4.93
CA PRO A 78 0.97 -15.65 3.78
C PRO A 78 0.03 -15.68 2.57
N THR A 79 -1.28 -15.71 2.83
CA THR A 79 -2.33 -15.73 1.79
C THR A 79 -2.31 -14.46 0.94
N THR A 80 -2.15 -13.29 1.56
CA THR A 80 -2.07 -12.01 0.85
C THR A 80 -0.67 -11.74 0.30
N LYS A 81 0.38 -12.24 0.98
CA LYS A 81 1.77 -12.12 0.54
C LYS A 81 2.00 -12.72 -0.85
N ALA A 82 1.31 -13.80 -1.21
CA ALA A 82 1.43 -14.42 -2.53
C ALA A 82 1.05 -13.48 -3.69
N GLY A 83 0.15 -12.51 -3.46
CA GLY A 83 -0.27 -11.52 -4.45
C GLY A 83 0.56 -10.22 -4.47
N LEU A 84 1.47 -10.04 -3.50
CA LEU A 84 2.27 -8.82 -3.38
C LEU A 84 3.20 -8.57 -4.57
N PRO A 85 3.92 -9.56 -5.12
CA PRO A 85 4.81 -9.32 -6.25
C PRO A 85 4.09 -8.68 -7.45
N ALA A 86 2.90 -9.17 -7.79
CA ALA A 86 2.08 -8.61 -8.88
C ALA A 86 1.61 -7.18 -8.54
N SER A 87 1.14 -6.98 -7.31
CA SER A 87 0.69 -5.66 -6.83
C SER A 87 1.81 -4.62 -6.87
N CYS A 88 3.02 -5.01 -6.46
CA CYS A 88 4.19 -4.13 -6.45
C CYS A 88 4.72 -3.82 -7.85
N LYS A 89 4.66 -4.78 -8.80
CA LYS A 89 4.94 -4.49 -10.22
C LYS A 89 3.95 -3.48 -10.79
N GLN A 90 2.65 -3.66 -10.55
CA GLN A 90 1.65 -2.70 -11.01
C GLN A 90 1.85 -1.32 -10.38
N ALA A 91 2.19 -1.26 -9.08
CA ALA A 91 2.53 -0.02 -8.41
C ALA A 91 3.78 0.63 -9.03
N LEU A 92 4.81 -0.15 -9.34
CA LEU A 92 6.03 0.33 -10.00
C LEU A 92 5.72 0.95 -11.37
N ASP A 93 4.93 0.28 -12.22
CA ASP A 93 4.54 0.81 -13.54
C ASP A 93 3.68 2.09 -13.41
N ALA A 94 2.74 2.10 -12.47
CA ALA A 94 1.92 3.28 -12.19
C ALA A 94 2.77 4.46 -11.71
N THR A 95 3.68 4.22 -10.76
CA THR A 95 4.58 5.24 -10.23
C THR A 95 5.59 5.70 -11.28
N LYS A 96 6.03 4.81 -12.18
CA LYS A 96 6.92 5.17 -13.30
C LYS A 96 6.24 6.16 -14.21
N THR A 97 4.99 5.90 -14.56
CA THR A 97 4.18 6.80 -15.37
C THR A 97 3.97 8.13 -14.64
N ALA A 98 3.54 8.09 -13.37
CA ALA A 98 3.27 9.29 -12.58
C ALA A 98 4.54 10.15 -12.33
N MET A 99 5.69 9.51 -12.15
CA MET A 99 6.95 10.17 -11.81
C MET A 99 7.85 10.44 -13.02
N SER A 100 7.47 9.98 -14.21
CA SER A 100 8.16 10.29 -15.46
C SER A 100 8.31 11.81 -15.67
N SER A 101 7.31 12.59 -15.26
CA SER A 101 7.33 14.06 -15.29
C SER A 101 8.42 14.69 -14.41
N TYR A 102 8.84 14.01 -13.35
CA TYR A 102 9.97 14.43 -12.51
C TYR A 102 11.31 13.96 -13.07
N GLY A 103 11.33 13.15 -14.13
CA GLY A 103 12.54 12.55 -14.69
C GLY A 103 12.98 11.29 -13.95
N CYS A 104 12.05 10.63 -13.25
CA CYS A 104 12.29 9.33 -12.66
C CYS A 104 12.29 8.23 -13.71
N THR A 105 13.43 7.55 -13.86
CA THR A 105 13.60 6.46 -14.82
C THR A 105 14.25 5.26 -14.14
N TRP A 106 13.55 4.12 -14.17
CA TRP A 106 14.02 2.84 -13.64
C TRP A 106 13.45 1.65 -14.42
#